data_AF-A0AAD1MRU9-F1
#
_entry.id   AF-A0AAD1MRU9-F1
#
_cell.length_a   1.000
_cell.length_b   1.000
_cell.length_c   1.000
_cell.angle_alpha   90.00
_cell.angle_beta   90.00
_cell.angle_gamma   90.00
#
_symmetry.space_group_name_H-M   'P 1'
#
loop_
_entity.id
_entity.type
_entity.pdbx_description
1 polymer ?
#
loop_
_entity_poly.entity_id
_entity_poly.type
_entity_poly.pdbx_seq_one_letter_code
_entity_poly.pdbx_strand_id
1 'polypeptide(L)'
;MAVSASLGTAPTTEVEHADGSTTTVSVTPTGEVYRAVRFIADDGAKVSIGSDGAGEVTEIHTYSDGRVYTEITHDDGTSFATDHRPGKDQSDETISRHRDGSVHTSRTDVEHNDLAQITTTTTTHPGGVDTLVVTAVHGPAGDHVIREFEAADGTREVRTEFPDGQWQEIRTLPDGSSSSTTFVLDAHGGSSTIEVDASGAQTVVTQEFDPATNTTTTTTRSPDGHAETVLDRAYVKPDGSRFSEHVAADGTRTTRLERLDGSSDETTLHTDGTTETAQRVLYPDGSSMHEVVHADGTRESTLMVPRPDGSTETVFNASDGTTVRMRLAEDGSVDRHIHREDGSSERTILGPEGMGTKTITAADGSTMVLDQWIDPVLTVDRSLVPDDLTTTGAVDDAPFADDPLVLCDPGDLPIPDDLTPVVLDRPLTSDGINAGPVVSDAWEGPFDEAPAPHPEATNVEPDFSVDVLKMCEEPIETNEMSDLGYEQPVYETTCQDGPDGAAVDCLDQPVVG
;
A
#
# COMPACT_ATOMS: atom_id res chain seq x y z
N MET A 1 -4.81 58.44 -9.79
CA MET A 1 -4.40 57.86 -8.50
C MET A 1 -4.36 56.35 -8.66
N ALA A 2 -3.17 55.81 -8.86
CA ALA A 2 -2.73 54.48 -8.45
C ALA A 2 -1.24 54.46 -8.75
N VAL A 3 -0.45 54.30 -7.70
CA VAL A 3 1.00 54.43 -7.65
C VAL A 3 1.60 53.20 -8.30
N SER A 4 2.22 53.32 -9.46
CA SER A 4 3.27 52.39 -9.89
C SER A 4 4.54 52.81 -9.15
N ALA A 5 4.81 52.16 -8.02
CA ALA A 5 6.13 52.23 -7.40
C ALA A 5 7.12 51.63 -8.41
N SER A 6 7.89 52.48 -9.10
CA SER A 6 9.11 52.01 -9.72
C SER A 6 10.00 51.56 -8.58
N LEU A 7 10.18 50.24 -8.42
CA LEU A 7 11.32 49.70 -7.70
C LEU A 7 12.55 50.39 -8.30
N GLY A 8 13.16 51.29 -7.52
CA GLY A 8 14.35 51.99 -7.95
C GLY A 8 15.41 50.94 -8.29
N THR A 9 15.95 51.01 -9.49
CA THR A 9 17.16 50.28 -9.85
C THR A 9 18.20 50.57 -8.78
N ALA A 10 18.66 49.51 -8.09
CA ALA A 10 19.72 49.60 -7.10
C ALA A 10 20.91 50.37 -7.69
N PRO A 11 21.55 51.28 -6.95
CA PRO A 11 22.75 51.96 -7.42
C PRO A 11 23.84 50.92 -7.70
N THR A 12 24.23 50.77 -8.96
CA THR A 12 25.34 49.94 -9.41
C THR A 12 26.60 50.80 -9.56
N THR A 13 27.71 50.38 -8.96
CA THR A 13 29.03 50.96 -9.18
C THR A 13 29.89 49.94 -9.92
N GLU A 14 30.41 50.30 -11.09
CA GLU A 14 31.38 49.50 -11.84
C GLU A 14 32.79 50.08 -11.67
N VAL A 15 33.76 49.22 -11.38
CA VAL A 15 35.18 49.55 -11.24
C VAL A 15 35.97 48.67 -12.20
N GLU A 16 36.61 49.27 -13.20
CA GLU A 16 37.61 48.59 -14.03
C GLU A 16 38.98 48.63 -13.35
N HIS A 17 39.65 47.49 -13.30
CA HIS A 17 40.98 47.34 -12.71
C HIS A 17 42.07 47.35 -13.78
N ALA A 18 43.32 47.59 -13.36
CA ALA A 18 44.46 47.70 -14.28
C ALA A 18 44.81 46.39 -15.01
N ASP A 19 44.33 45.26 -14.50
CA ASP A 19 44.47 43.93 -15.11
C ASP A 19 43.37 43.62 -16.14
N GLY A 20 42.43 44.54 -16.37
CA GLY A 20 41.31 44.37 -17.29
C GLY A 20 40.09 43.67 -16.69
N SER A 21 40.10 43.35 -15.39
CA SER A 21 38.91 42.85 -14.68
C SER A 21 37.94 43.99 -14.33
N THR A 22 36.66 43.66 -14.19
CA THR A 22 35.60 44.61 -13.80
C THR A 22 34.89 44.11 -12.55
N THR A 23 34.75 44.97 -11.53
CA THR A 23 33.93 44.69 -10.34
C THR A 23 32.67 45.54 -10.37
N THR A 24 31.51 44.91 -10.26
CA THR A 24 30.22 45.58 -10.09
C THR A 24 29.73 45.38 -8.65
N VAL A 25 29.34 46.46 -7.99
CA VAL A 25 28.71 46.41 -6.66
C VAL A 25 27.33 47.03 -6.75
N SER A 26 26.30 46.31 -6.32
CA SER A 26 24.93 46.80 -6.21
C SER A 26 24.41 46.61 -4.79
N VAL A 27 23.68 47.60 -4.28
CA VAL A 27 23.05 47.53 -2.96
C VAL A 27 21.54 47.53 -3.12
N THR A 28 20.87 46.48 -2.67
CA THR A 28 19.41 46.40 -2.74
C THR A 28 18.75 47.45 -1.82
N PRO A 29 17.47 47.77 -2.06
CA PRO A 29 16.71 48.64 -1.16
C PRO A 29 16.61 48.12 0.28
N THR A 30 16.77 46.81 0.48
CA THR A 30 16.82 46.12 1.78
C THR A 30 18.18 46.22 2.48
N GLY A 31 19.21 46.75 1.79
CA GLY A 31 20.56 46.94 2.33
C GLY A 31 21.52 45.78 2.08
N GLU A 32 21.13 44.76 1.32
CA GLU A 32 22.01 43.66 0.93
C GLU A 32 22.99 44.13 -0.15
N VAL A 33 24.26 43.75 0.01
CA VAL A 33 25.33 44.17 -0.88
C VAL A 33 25.68 43.01 -1.79
N TYR A 34 25.30 43.13 -3.05
CA TYR A 34 25.68 42.22 -4.12
C TYR A 34 27.01 42.67 -4.70
N ARG A 35 27.96 41.74 -4.78
CA ARG A 35 29.26 41.97 -5.44
C ARG A 35 29.41 40.99 -6.57
N ALA A 36 29.73 41.49 -7.75
CA ALA A 36 30.10 40.69 -8.90
C ALA A 36 31.50 41.08 -9.39
N VAL A 37 32.36 40.12 -9.68
CA VAL A 37 33.67 40.34 -10.32
C VAL A 37 33.67 39.58 -11.64
N ARG A 38 34.11 40.24 -12.72
CA ARG A 38 34.28 39.64 -14.05
C ARG A 38 35.72 39.78 -14.49
N PHE A 39 36.32 38.71 -14.98
CA PHE A 39 37.68 38.71 -15.52
C PHE A 39 37.85 37.65 -16.60
N ILE A 40 38.97 37.69 -17.32
CA ILE A 40 39.39 36.65 -18.25
C ILE A 40 40.47 35.83 -17.56
N ALA A 41 40.24 34.53 -17.39
CA ALA A 41 41.22 33.62 -16.80
C ALA A 41 42.36 33.31 -17.79
N ASP A 42 43.46 32.74 -17.28
CA ASP A 42 44.66 32.43 -18.07
C ASP A 42 44.40 31.44 -19.21
N ASP A 43 43.35 30.64 -19.11
CA ASP A 43 42.87 29.70 -20.13
C ASP A 43 41.96 30.36 -21.18
N GLY A 44 41.69 31.66 -21.06
CA GLY A 44 40.82 32.42 -21.93
C GLY A 44 39.33 32.35 -21.58
N ALA A 45 38.95 31.67 -20.48
CA ALA A 45 37.58 31.63 -20.00
C ALA A 45 37.13 33.01 -19.48
N LYS A 46 35.88 33.37 -19.75
CA LYS A 46 35.23 34.50 -19.09
C LYS A 46 34.67 34.02 -17.77
N VAL A 47 35.18 34.55 -16.66
CA VAL A 47 34.74 34.20 -15.31
C VAL A 47 33.89 35.32 -14.75
N SER A 48 32.75 35.00 -14.16
CA SER A 48 31.95 35.91 -13.35
C SER A 48 31.62 35.29 -12.00
N ILE A 49 32.03 35.95 -10.92
CA ILE A 49 31.77 35.55 -9.54
C ILE A 49 30.80 36.55 -8.94
N GLY A 50 29.62 36.10 -8.48
CA GLY A 50 28.62 36.88 -7.78
C GLY A 50 28.45 36.38 -6.34
N SER A 51 28.18 37.28 -5.40
CA SER A 51 27.67 36.93 -4.08
C SER A 51 26.44 37.77 -3.76
N ASP A 52 25.44 37.15 -3.16
CA ASP A 52 24.16 37.79 -2.82
C ASP A 52 24.16 38.53 -1.48
N GLY A 53 25.26 38.44 -0.73
CA GLY A 53 25.40 39.04 0.60
C GLY A 53 24.70 38.27 1.72
N ALA A 54 23.95 37.20 1.40
CA ALA A 54 23.31 36.28 2.34
C ALA A 54 24.12 34.98 2.55
N GLY A 55 25.29 34.88 1.91
CA GLY A 55 26.18 33.73 2.04
C GLY A 55 26.28 32.83 0.81
N GLU A 56 25.50 33.12 -0.22
CA GLU A 56 25.59 32.40 -1.49
C GLU A 56 26.69 33.02 -2.36
N VAL A 57 27.50 32.17 -2.96
CA VAL A 57 28.50 32.54 -3.96
C VAL A 57 28.22 31.76 -5.23
N THR A 58 27.96 32.46 -6.33
CA THR A 58 27.79 31.89 -7.67
C THR A 58 29.02 32.21 -8.51
N GLU A 59 29.65 31.20 -9.09
CA GLU A 59 30.76 31.32 -10.01
C GLU A 59 30.39 30.73 -11.37
N ILE A 60 30.55 31.51 -12.45
CA ILE A 60 30.21 31.10 -13.81
C ILE A 60 31.45 31.27 -14.69
N HIS A 61 31.87 30.19 -15.36
CA HIS A 61 32.93 30.18 -16.35
C HIS A 61 32.33 29.92 -17.73
N THR A 62 32.62 30.77 -18.70
CA THR A 62 32.25 30.57 -20.10
C THR A 62 33.51 30.44 -20.94
N TYR A 63 33.72 29.26 -21.53
CA TYR A 63 34.88 28.93 -22.34
C TYR A 63 34.65 29.27 -23.82
N SER A 64 35.74 29.37 -24.60
CA SER A 64 35.68 29.75 -26.01
C SER A 64 35.06 28.70 -26.92
N ASP A 65 35.01 27.45 -26.49
CA ASP A 65 34.37 26.32 -27.19
C ASP A 65 32.84 26.27 -26.93
N GLY A 66 32.31 27.16 -26.10
CA GLY A 66 30.91 27.22 -25.71
C GLY A 66 30.59 26.50 -24.41
N ARG A 67 31.55 25.80 -23.78
CA ARG A 67 31.36 25.17 -22.47
C ARG A 67 31.00 26.21 -21.41
N VAL A 68 30.03 25.87 -20.57
CA VAL A 68 29.58 26.71 -19.44
C VAL A 68 29.66 25.90 -18.16
N TYR A 69 30.47 26.36 -17.22
CA TYR A 69 30.52 25.82 -15.86
C TYR A 69 29.88 26.82 -14.91
N THR A 70 28.98 26.37 -14.05
CA THR A 70 28.37 27.17 -12.98
C THR A 70 28.54 26.44 -11.66
N GLU A 71 28.99 27.11 -10.62
CA GLU A 71 29.07 26.59 -9.25
C GLU A 71 28.37 27.56 -8.30
N ILE A 72 27.54 27.03 -7.41
CA ILE A 72 26.84 27.74 -6.36
C ILE A 72 27.31 27.12 -5.05
N THR A 73 27.85 27.93 -4.15
CA THR A 73 28.26 27.51 -2.81
C THR A 73 27.43 28.25 -1.78
N HIS A 74 26.90 27.52 -0.81
CA HIS A 74 26.13 28.07 0.31
C HIS A 74 26.99 28.12 1.59
N ASP A 75 26.66 29.04 2.49
CA ASP A 75 27.32 29.23 3.79
C ASP A 75 27.35 27.99 4.68
N ASP A 76 26.40 27.06 4.50
CA ASP A 76 26.29 25.84 5.28
C ASP A 76 27.25 24.72 4.82
N GLY A 77 28.07 25.00 3.79
CA GLY A 77 29.05 24.08 3.22
C GLY A 77 28.51 23.20 2.09
N THR A 78 27.22 23.34 1.72
CA THR A 78 26.67 22.69 0.53
C THR A 78 27.09 23.41 -0.75
N SER A 79 27.20 22.66 -1.85
CA SER A 79 27.50 23.24 -3.16
C SER A 79 26.77 22.51 -4.28
N PHE A 80 26.45 23.24 -5.33
CA PHE A 80 25.84 22.72 -6.55
C PHE A 80 26.63 23.24 -7.74
N ALA A 81 27.10 22.35 -8.61
CA ALA A 81 27.82 22.70 -9.81
C ALA A 81 27.20 22.04 -11.04
N THR A 82 27.22 22.74 -12.17
CA THR A 82 26.80 22.23 -13.48
C THR A 82 27.88 22.53 -14.50
N ASP A 83 28.26 21.54 -15.30
CA ASP A 83 29.19 21.65 -16.41
C ASP A 83 28.48 21.23 -17.71
N HIS A 84 28.14 22.21 -18.55
CA HIS A 84 27.52 22.00 -19.85
C HIS A 84 28.59 22.06 -20.95
N ARG A 85 28.74 20.97 -21.72
CA ARG A 85 29.73 20.88 -22.82
C ARG A 85 29.03 20.78 -24.18
N PRO A 86 28.85 21.89 -24.92
CA PRO A 86 28.29 21.86 -26.26
C PRO A 86 29.31 21.23 -27.25
N GLY A 87 28.92 20.16 -27.93
CA GLY A 87 29.80 19.42 -28.84
C GLY A 87 29.16 18.17 -29.43
N LYS A 88 29.98 17.33 -30.09
CA LYS A 88 29.54 16.06 -30.72
C LYS A 88 28.92 15.05 -29.76
N ASP A 89 29.18 15.20 -28.46
CA ASP A 89 28.77 14.27 -27.41
C ASP A 89 27.66 14.86 -26.50
N GLN A 90 27.27 16.13 -26.75
CA GLN A 90 26.24 16.91 -26.01
C GLN A 90 26.08 16.50 -24.55
N SER A 91 27.18 16.56 -23.78
CA SER A 91 27.17 16.05 -22.42
C SER A 91 26.89 17.13 -21.39
N ASP A 92 26.02 16.76 -20.45
CA ASP A 92 25.65 17.56 -19.28
C ASP A 92 26.13 16.84 -18.03
N GLU A 93 26.88 17.54 -17.18
CA GLU A 93 27.30 17.02 -15.89
C GLU A 93 26.81 17.95 -14.78
N THR A 94 26.23 17.39 -13.73
CA THR A 94 25.77 18.10 -12.54
C THR A 94 26.36 17.43 -11.32
N ILE A 95 26.81 18.22 -10.34
CA ILE A 95 27.44 17.75 -9.11
C ILE A 95 26.80 18.50 -7.94
N SER A 96 26.21 17.80 -7.00
CA SER A 96 25.66 18.35 -5.77
C SER A 96 26.43 17.78 -4.58
N ARG A 97 26.90 18.63 -3.68
CA ARG A 97 27.55 18.23 -2.42
C ARG A 97 26.70 18.68 -1.25
N HIS A 98 26.37 17.75 -0.37
CA HIS A 98 25.49 17.97 0.77
C HIS A 98 26.28 18.01 2.08
N ARG A 99 25.62 18.56 3.12
CA ARG A 99 26.21 18.81 4.44
C ARG A 99 26.58 17.54 5.19
N ASP A 100 25.88 16.44 4.92
CA ASP A 100 26.16 15.12 5.47
C ASP A 100 27.40 14.44 4.84
N GLY A 101 28.06 15.13 3.90
CA GLY A 101 29.23 14.63 3.19
C GLY A 101 28.88 13.82 1.94
N SER A 102 27.59 13.67 1.61
CA SER A 102 27.19 12.99 0.38
C SER A 102 27.43 13.85 -0.86
N VAL A 103 27.75 13.17 -1.97
CA VAL A 103 27.99 13.81 -3.27
C VAL A 103 27.15 13.08 -4.32
N HIS A 104 26.25 13.80 -4.98
CA HIS A 104 25.53 13.31 -6.15
C HIS A 104 26.16 13.88 -7.41
N THR A 105 26.54 13.02 -8.33
CA THR A 105 27.01 13.40 -9.66
C THR A 105 26.07 12.79 -10.68
N SER A 106 25.44 13.60 -11.53
CA SER A 106 24.65 13.10 -12.66
C SER A 106 25.30 13.56 -13.96
N ARG A 107 25.54 12.62 -14.88
CA ARG A 107 26.12 12.88 -16.19
C ARG A 107 25.25 12.28 -17.26
N THR A 108 24.83 13.09 -18.22
CA THR A 108 24.11 12.66 -19.41
C THR A 108 25.04 12.76 -20.62
N ASP A 109 25.20 11.66 -21.35
CA ASP A 109 25.91 11.60 -22.62
C ASP A 109 24.92 11.18 -23.74
N VAL A 110 25.00 11.81 -24.92
CA VAL A 110 24.21 11.42 -26.10
C VAL A 110 25.14 10.70 -27.08
N GLU A 111 24.89 9.42 -27.36
CA GLU A 111 25.75 8.65 -28.26
C GLU A 111 25.60 9.07 -29.73
N HIS A 112 26.70 8.89 -30.49
CA HIS A 112 26.78 9.23 -31.91
C HIS A 112 25.72 8.46 -32.72
N ASN A 113 24.78 9.21 -33.33
CA ASN A 113 23.64 8.80 -34.18
C ASN A 113 22.24 8.93 -33.55
N ASP A 114 22.10 9.57 -32.39
CA ASP A 114 20.79 9.77 -31.72
C ASP A 114 20.06 8.45 -31.37
N LEU A 115 20.79 7.33 -31.34
CA LEU A 115 20.26 6.00 -31.09
C LEU A 115 20.17 5.67 -29.60
N ALA A 116 20.91 6.38 -28.74
CA ALA A 116 20.83 6.19 -27.31
C ALA A 116 21.19 7.47 -26.53
N GLN A 117 20.47 7.71 -25.44
CA GLN A 117 20.81 8.69 -24.43
C GLN A 117 21.11 7.96 -23.12
N ILE A 118 22.29 8.22 -22.54
CA ILE A 118 22.75 7.56 -21.32
C ILE A 118 22.86 8.61 -20.23
N THR A 119 22.20 8.39 -19.10
CA THR A 119 22.31 9.23 -17.90
C THR A 119 22.83 8.39 -16.74
N THR A 120 24.02 8.70 -16.27
CA THR A 120 24.66 8.05 -15.12
C THR A 120 24.58 8.97 -13.92
N THR A 121 23.90 8.52 -12.86
CA THR A 121 23.82 9.20 -11.57
C THR A 121 24.57 8.39 -10.53
N THR A 122 25.63 8.96 -9.96
CA THR A 122 26.41 8.36 -8.88
C THR A 122 26.17 9.12 -7.60
N THR A 123 25.84 8.40 -6.54
CA THR A 123 25.71 8.95 -5.19
C THR A 123 26.78 8.35 -4.30
N THR A 124 27.64 9.21 -3.76
CA THR A 124 28.67 8.81 -2.78
C THR A 124 28.20 9.16 -1.38
N HIS A 125 28.18 8.18 -0.48
CA HIS A 125 27.88 8.33 0.94
C HIS A 125 29.08 7.85 1.79
N PRO A 126 29.14 8.17 3.10
CA PRO A 126 30.17 7.62 3.99
C PRO A 126 30.24 6.08 4.03
N GLY A 127 29.12 5.41 3.70
CA GLY A 127 28.99 3.96 3.67
C GLY A 127 29.33 3.29 2.33
N GLY A 128 29.57 4.04 1.25
CA GLY A 128 29.87 3.48 -0.07
C GLY A 128 29.34 4.35 -1.22
N VAL A 129 29.25 3.76 -2.42
CA VAL A 129 28.83 4.44 -3.64
C VAL A 129 27.68 3.67 -4.27
N ASP A 130 26.56 4.36 -4.51
CA ASP A 130 25.44 3.87 -5.29
C ASP A 130 25.49 4.47 -6.70
N THR A 131 25.19 3.67 -7.72
CA THR A 131 25.21 4.13 -9.12
C THR A 131 23.91 3.73 -9.82
N LEU A 132 23.27 4.67 -10.50
CA LEU A 132 22.13 4.46 -11.39
C LEU A 132 22.50 4.87 -12.81
N VAL A 133 22.46 3.94 -13.74
CA VAL A 133 22.62 4.19 -15.17
C VAL A 133 21.26 4.04 -15.85
N VAL A 134 20.77 5.09 -16.47
CA VAL A 134 19.54 5.08 -17.28
C VAL A 134 19.93 5.21 -18.74
N THR A 135 19.62 4.20 -19.54
CA THR A 135 19.88 4.18 -20.98
C THR A 135 18.55 4.18 -21.72
N ALA A 136 18.21 5.28 -22.38
CA ALA A 136 17.09 5.34 -23.31
C ALA A 136 17.60 4.95 -24.71
N VAL A 137 17.12 3.84 -25.24
CA VAL A 137 17.54 3.29 -26.54
C VAL A 137 16.44 3.54 -27.56
N HIS A 138 16.78 4.23 -28.65
CA HIS A 138 15.90 4.47 -29.79
C HIS A 138 16.28 3.54 -30.93
N GLY A 139 15.32 2.77 -31.42
CA GLY A 139 15.60 1.75 -32.44
C GLY A 139 14.39 1.35 -33.28
N PRO A 140 14.62 0.64 -34.40
CA PRO A 140 13.54 0.20 -35.28
C PRO A 140 12.58 -0.82 -34.62
N ALA A 141 12.98 -1.42 -33.50
CA ALA A 141 12.15 -2.32 -32.69
C ALA A 141 11.31 -1.60 -31.62
N GLY A 142 11.34 -0.26 -31.58
CA GLY A 142 10.70 0.56 -30.56
C GLY A 142 11.69 1.11 -29.52
N ASP A 143 11.27 2.19 -28.87
CA ASP A 143 12.05 2.86 -27.84
C ASP A 143 11.92 2.09 -26.52
N HIS A 144 13.03 1.74 -25.88
CA HIS A 144 13.03 1.08 -24.57
C HIS A 144 13.99 1.76 -23.62
N VAL A 145 13.72 1.64 -22.32
CA VAL A 145 14.51 2.27 -21.25
C VAL A 145 15.11 1.17 -20.39
N ILE A 146 16.43 1.20 -20.22
CA ILE A 146 17.16 0.31 -19.32
C ILE A 146 17.60 1.14 -18.12
N ARG A 147 17.22 0.74 -16.91
CA ARG A 147 17.65 1.30 -15.63
C ARG A 147 18.51 0.26 -14.94
N GLU A 148 19.77 0.57 -14.73
CA GLU A 148 20.71 -0.27 -14.02
C GLU A 148 21.12 0.43 -12.73
N PHE A 149 20.79 -0.16 -11.59
CA PHE A 149 21.18 0.29 -10.27
C PHE A 149 22.22 -0.65 -9.67
N GLU A 150 23.28 -0.09 -9.10
CA GLU A 150 24.30 -0.81 -8.33
C GLU A 150 24.39 -0.15 -6.96
N ALA A 151 24.05 -0.89 -5.92
CA ALA A 151 24.13 -0.45 -4.54
C ALA A 151 25.55 -0.61 -3.98
N ALA A 152 25.87 0.18 -2.96
CA ALA A 152 27.14 0.13 -2.24
C ALA A 152 27.49 -1.24 -1.65
N ASP A 153 26.50 -2.09 -1.39
CA ASP A 153 26.68 -3.45 -0.86
C ASP A 153 27.05 -4.48 -1.95
N GLY A 154 27.03 -4.09 -3.24
CA GLY A 154 27.29 -4.95 -4.39
C GLY A 154 26.02 -5.56 -5.02
N THR A 155 24.83 -5.22 -4.53
CA THR A 155 23.56 -5.60 -5.16
C THR A 155 23.40 -4.83 -6.46
N ARG A 156 23.02 -5.53 -7.53
CA ARG A 156 22.75 -4.94 -8.85
C ARG A 156 21.32 -5.23 -9.28
N GLU A 157 20.62 -4.22 -9.75
CA GLU A 157 19.26 -4.33 -10.28
C GLU A 157 19.24 -3.76 -11.70
N VAL A 158 18.73 -4.53 -12.66
CA VAL A 158 18.61 -4.11 -14.07
C VAL A 158 17.15 -4.25 -14.48
N ARG A 159 16.49 -3.13 -14.75
CA ARG A 159 15.12 -3.06 -15.22
C ARG A 159 15.06 -2.54 -16.66
N THR A 160 14.43 -3.29 -17.55
CA THR A 160 14.18 -2.92 -18.95
C THR A 160 12.70 -2.70 -19.14
N GLU A 161 12.30 -1.51 -19.58
CA GLU A 161 10.92 -1.12 -19.87
C GLU A 161 10.74 -0.98 -21.37
N PHE A 162 9.75 -1.68 -21.91
CA PHE A 162 9.40 -1.70 -23.32
C PHE A 162 8.24 -0.73 -23.61
N PRO A 163 8.09 -0.24 -24.86
CA PRO A 163 7.11 0.79 -25.19
C PRO A 163 5.65 0.29 -25.17
N ASP A 164 5.44 -1.03 -25.13
CA ASP A 164 4.15 -1.68 -24.94
C ASP A 164 3.74 -1.80 -23.45
N GLY A 165 4.55 -1.26 -22.54
CA GLY A 165 4.33 -1.31 -21.09
C GLY A 165 4.84 -2.61 -20.43
N GLN A 166 5.39 -3.55 -21.21
CA GLN A 166 6.06 -4.71 -20.65
C GLN A 166 7.36 -4.30 -19.98
N TRP A 167 7.79 -5.07 -18.99
CA TRP A 167 9.09 -4.84 -18.37
C TRP A 167 9.70 -6.12 -17.84
N GLN A 168 11.02 -6.09 -17.69
CA GLN A 168 11.81 -7.16 -17.08
C GLN A 168 12.76 -6.54 -16.07
N GLU A 169 12.89 -7.17 -14.92
CA GLU A 169 13.79 -6.79 -13.85
C GLU A 169 14.65 -7.99 -13.46
N ILE A 170 15.94 -7.75 -13.27
CA ILE A 170 16.89 -8.76 -12.80
C ILE A 170 17.61 -8.17 -11.61
N ARG A 171 17.59 -8.87 -10.48
CA ARG A 171 18.32 -8.52 -9.28
C ARG A 171 19.42 -9.54 -9.04
N THR A 172 20.65 -9.09 -8.87
CA THR A 172 21.82 -9.91 -8.52
C THR A 172 22.34 -9.47 -7.16
N LEU A 173 22.41 -10.40 -6.22
CA LEU A 173 22.97 -10.16 -4.89
C LEU A 173 24.51 -10.22 -4.91
N PRO A 174 25.19 -9.70 -3.87
CA PRO A 174 26.66 -9.70 -3.80
C PRO A 174 27.30 -11.09 -3.81
N ASP A 175 26.55 -12.13 -3.44
CA ASP A 175 26.99 -13.53 -3.51
C ASP A 175 26.91 -14.13 -4.91
N GLY A 176 26.41 -13.36 -5.89
CA GLY A 176 26.23 -13.76 -7.29
C GLY A 176 24.91 -14.46 -7.58
N SER A 177 24.07 -14.73 -6.57
CA SER A 177 22.72 -15.23 -6.77
C SER A 177 21.87 -14.18 -7.49
N SER A 178 20.94 -14.60 -8.35
CA SER A 178 20.11 -13.67 -9.13
C SER A 178 18.66 -14.12 -9.20
N SER A 179 17.72 -13.19 -9.06
CA SER A 179 16.30 -13.36 -9.33
C SER A 179 15.87 -12.50 -10.50
N SER A 180 14.76 -12.85 -11.15
CA SER A 180 14.17 -12.01 -12.19
C SER A 180 12.66 -11.93 -12.08
N THR A 181 12.11 -10.76 -12.39
CA THR A 181 10.67 -10.51 -12.48
C THR A 181 10.36 -10.02 -13.88
N THR A 182 9.37 -10.61 -14.54
CA THR A 182 8.93 -10.22 -15.89
C THR A 182 7.46 -9.92 -15.86
N PHE A 183 7.09 -8.75 -16.37
CA PHE A 183 5.70 -8.35 -16.55
C PHE A 183 5.36 -8.29 -18.03
N VAL A 184 4.28 -8.97 -18.39
CA VAL A 184 3.75 -9.06 -19.75
C VAL A 184 2.32 -8.55 -19.75
N LEU A 185 2.00 -7.69 -20.71
CA LEU A 185 0.64 -7.28 -21.04
C LEU A 185 0.19 -8.07 -22.27
N ASP A 186 -1.04 -8.57 -22.23
CA ASP A 186 -1.69 -9.12 -23.42
C ASP A 186 -2.48 -8.03 -24.18
N ALA A 187 -2.86 -8.34 -25.42
CA ALA A 187 -3.58 -7.41 -26.28
C ALA A 187 -5.04 -7.14 -25.85
N HIS A 188 -5.56 -7.91 -24.90
CA HIS A 188 -6.93 -7.86 -24.39
C HIS A 188 -7.02 -7.21 -23.00
N GLY A 189 -5.90 -6.73 -22.46
CA GLY A 189 -5.81 -6.05 -21.16
C GLY A 189 -5.56 -6.99 -19.97
N GLY A 190 -5.38 -8.30 -20.21
CA GLY A 190 -4.82 -9.19 -19.21
C GLY A 190 -3.32 -9.00 -19.06
N SER A 191 -2.78 -9.54 -17.97
CA SER A 191 -1.38 -9.39 -17.62
C SER A 191 -0.80 -10.67 -17.02
N SER A 192 0.51 -10.80 -17.06
CA SER A 192 1.22 -11.87 -16.38
C SER A 192 2.51 -11.37 -15.75
N THR A 193 2.69 -11.64 -14.47
CA THR A 193 3.93 -11.44 -13.74
C THR A 193 4.59 -12.80 -13.52
N ILE A 194 5.85 -12.93 -13.91
CA ILE A 194 6.65 -14.13 -13.76
C ILE A 194 7.82 -13.78 -12.85
N GLU A 195 7.88 -14.40 -11.69
CA GLU A 195 9.00 -14.29 -10.76
C GLU A 195 9.82 -15.58 -10.81
N VAL A 196 11.14 -15.44 -10.91
CA VAL A 196 12.09 -16.54 -10.86
C VAL A 196 13.11 -16.23 -9.78
N ASP A 197 13.20 -17.09 -8.77
CA ASP A 197 14.16 -16.91 -7.67
C ASP A 197 15.58 -17.42 -8.04
N ALA A 198 16.53 -17.24 -7.13
CA ALA A 198 17.91 -17.68 -7.31
C ALA A 198 18.09 -19.19 -7.46
N SER A 199 17.13 -20.00 -7.04
CA SER A 199 17.14 -21.45 -7.23
C SER A 199 16.58 -21.87 -8.59
N GLY A 200 15.98 -20.93 -9.33
CA GLY A 200 15.24 -21.17 -10.56
C GLY A 200 13.79 -21.57 -10.33
N ALA A 201 13.29 -21.48 -9.09
CA ALA A 201 11.89 -21.71 -8.77
C ALA A 201 11.05 -20.57 -9.35
N GLN A 202 9.96 -20.91 -10.01
CA GLN A 202 9.15 -19.97 -10.78
C GLN A 202 7.75 -19.83 -10.20
N THR A 203 7.34 -18.60 -9.91
CA THR A 203 5.97 -18.22 -9.59
C THR A 203 5.39 -17.43 -10.76
N VAL A 204 4.18 -17.76 -11.21
CA VAL A 204 3.50 -17.05 -12.30
C VAL A 204 2.14 -16.57 -11.83
N VAL A 205 1.90 -15.27 -11.87
CA VAL A 205 0.61 -14.65 -11.60
C VAL A 205 0.04 -14.16 -12.92
N THR A 206 -1.10 -14.68 -13.34
CA THR A 206 -1.81 -14.25 -14.56
C THR A 206 -3.13 -13.60 -14.16
N GLN A 207 -3.42 -12.41 -14.68
CA GLN A 207 -4.71 -11.74 -14.53
C GLN A 207 -5.39 -11.64 -15.89
N GLU A 208 -6.64 -12.10 -15.98
CA GLU A 208 -7.45 -12.04 -17.19
C GLU A 208 -8.75 -11.28 -16.89
N PHE A 209 -9.09 -10.31 -17.74
CA PHE A 209 -10.33 -9.54 -17.61
C PHE A 209 -11.33 -9.93 -18.72
N ASP A 210 -12.52 -10.37 -18.32
CA ASP A 210 -13.65 -10.63 -19.20
C ASP A 210 -14.62 -9.43 -19.18
N PRO A 211 -14.66 -8.60 -20.24
CA PRO A 211 -15.55 -7.44 -20.32
C PRO A 211 -17.03 -7.82 -20.44
N ALA A 212 -17.37 -9.03 -20.88
CA ALA A 212 -18.77 -9.45 -21.01
C ALA A 212 -19.43 -9.68 -19.64
N THR A 213 -18.64 -10.14 -18.68
CA THR A 213 -19.11 -10.42 -17.31
C THR A 213 -18.59 -9.43 -16.28
N ASN A 214 -17.71 -8.51 -16.69
CA ASN A 214 -16.97 -7.58 -15.85
C ASN A 214 -16.22 -8.30 -14.71
N THR A 215 -15.54 -9.37 -15.09
CA THR A 215 -14.88 -10.31 -14.18
C THR A 215 -13.37 -10.28 -14.41
N THR A 216 -12.60 -10.20 -13.35
CA THR A 216 -11.16 -10.42 -13.33
C THR A 216 -10.87 -11.77 -12.72
N THR A 217 -10.08 -12.60 -13.41
CA THR A 217 -9.60 -13.89 -12.90
C THR A 217 -8.10 -13.78 -12.66
N THR A 218 -7.67 -14.00 -11.43
CA THR A 218 -6.24 -14.03 -11.05
C THR A 218 -5.84 -15.46 -10.77
N THR A 219 -4.88 -16.00 -11.53
CA THR A 219 -4.32 -17.32 -11.31
C THR A 219 -2.86 -17.22 -10.89
N THR A 220 -2.53 -17.74 -9.71
CA THR A 220 -1.17 -17.85 -9.19
C THR A 220 -0.71 -19.30 -9.29
N ARG A 221 0.34 -19.56 -10.06
CA ARG A 221 1.00 -20.87 -10.16
C ARG A 221 2.30 -20.83 -9.36
N SER A 222 2.39 -21.70 -8.37
CA SER A 222 3.55 -21.87 -7.51
C SER A 222 4.63 -22.75 -8.17
N PRO A 223 5.89 -22.71 -7.69
CA PRO A 223 6.98 -23.51 -8.26
C PRO A 223 6.81 -25.03 -8.19
N ASP A 224 5.98 -25.51 -7.27
CA ASP A 224 5.62 -26.93 -7.13
C ASP A 224 4.58 -27.39 -8.17
N GLY A 225 4.10 -26.48 -9.02
CA GLY A 225 3.09 -26.73 -10.03
C GLY A 225 1.66 -26.59 -9.52
N HIS A 226 1.45 -26.30 -8.23
CA HIS A 226 0.13 -25.96 -7.69
C HIS A 226 -0.35 -24.64 -8.31
N ALA A 227 -1.66 -24.53 -8.54
CA ALA A 227 -2.26 -23.31 -9.05
C ALA A 227 -3.50 -22.95 -8.24
N GLU A 228 -3.60 -21.69 -7.87
CA GLU A 228 -4.72 -21.09 -7.16
C GLU A 228 -5.38 -20.05 -8.06
N THR A 229 -6.70 -20.03 -8.10
CA THR A 229 -7.46 -19.10 -8.93
C THR A 229 -8.45 -18.33 -8.07
N VAL A 230 -8.38 -17.01 -8.14
CA VAL A 230 -9.30 -16.07 -7.51
C VAL A 230 -10.11 -15.39 -8.61
N LEU A 231 -11.39 -15.14 -8.34
CA LEU A 231 -12.28 -14.43 -9.25
C LEU A 231 -12.89 -13.23 -8.56
N ASP A 232 -12.80 -12.07 -9.20
CA ASP A 232 -13.44 -10.83 -8.77
C ASP A 232 -14.39 -10.34 -9.84
N ARG A 233 -15.63 -10.01 -9.46
CA ARG A 233 -16.62 -9.44 -10.37
C ARG A 233 -17.32 -8.28 -9.69
N ALA A 234 -17.32 -7.10 -10.30
CA ALA A 234 -18.02 -5.94 -9.76
C ALA A 234 -18.75 -5.19 -10.87
N TYR A 235 -19.95 -4.67 -10.64
CA TYR A 235 -20.65 -3.82 -11.61
C TYR A 235 -21.74 -2.96 -10.96
N VAL A 236 -22.18 -1.92 -11.68
CA VAL A 236 -23.30 -1.07 -11.27
C VAL A 236 -24.57 -1.53 -11.96
N LYS A 237 -25.61 -1.80 -11.19
CA LYS A 237 -26.94 -2.17 -11.70
C LYS A 237 -27.69 -0.94 -12.23
N PRO A 238 -28.73 -1.12 -13.08
CA PRO A 238 -29.51 -0.01 -13.61
C PRO A 238 -30.21 0.89 -12.57
N ASP A 239 -30.44 0.38 -11.36
CA ASP A 239 -31.01 1.13 -10.24
C ASP A 239 -29.97 1.95 -9.46
N GLY A 240 -28.70 1.93 -9.89
CA GLY A 240 -27.57 2.60 -9.24
C GLY A 240 -26.95 1.82 -8.09
N SER A 241 -27.48 0.64 -7.74
CA SER A 241 -26.84 -0.23 -6.74
C SER A 241 -25.56 -0.86 -7.30
N ARG A 242 -24.61 -1.15 -6.41
CA ARG A 242 -23.32 -1.76 -6.75
C ARG A 242 -23.33 -3.20 -6.31
N PHE A 243 -22.98 -4.10 -7.22
CA PHE A 243 -22.76 -5.50 -6.92
C PHE A 243 -21.26 -5.79 -6.97
N SER A 244 -20.76 -6.55 -5.99
CA SER A 244 -19.46 -7.18 -6.05
C SER A 244 -19.56 -8.65 -5.66
N GLU A 245 -18.65 -9.44 -6.19
CA GLU A 245 -18.45 -10.84 -5.91
C GLU A 245 -16.97 -11.14 -5.89
N HIS A 246 -16.55 -11.90 -4.89
CA HIS A 246 -15.22 -12.43 -4.74
C HIS A 246 -15.34 -13.95 -4.56
N VAL A 247 -14.56 -14.71 -5.31
CA VAL A 247 -14.40 -16.16 -5.12
C VAL A 247 -12.94 -16.41 -4.83
N ALA A 248 -12.66 -16.83 -3.60
CA ALA A 248 -11.32 -17.18 -3.15
C ALA A 248 -10.88 -18.53 -3.75
N ALA A 249 -9.57 -18.81 -3.68
CA ALA A 249 -8.97 -20.01 -4.26
C ALA A 249 -9.47 -21.32 -3.64
N ASP A 250 -9.91 -21.29 -2.38
CA ASP A 250 -10.53 -22.44 -1.72
C ASP A 250 -11.95 -22.75 -2.25
N GLY A 251 -12.56 -21.80 -2.97
CA GLY A 251 -13.94 -21.86 -3.46
C GLY A 251 -14.95 -21.11 -2.59
N THR A 252 -14.51 -20.46 -1.51
CA THR A 252 -15.35 -19.57 -0.70
C THR A 252 -15.80 -18.39 -1.55
N ARG A 253 -17.09 -18.09 -1.55
CA ARG A 253 -17.70 -17.05 -2.38
C ARG A 253 -18.39 -16.00 -1.53
N THR A 254 -17.92 -14.77 -1.60
CA THR A 254 -18.54 -13.61 -0.97
C THR A 254 -19.22 -12.75 -2.03
N THR A 255 -20.48 -12.39 -1.80
CA THR A 255 -21.23 -11.46 -2.67
C THR A 255 -21.73 -10.30 -1.83
N ARG A 256 -21.65 -9.09 -2.37
CA ARG A 256 -22.13 -7.87 -1.70
C ARG A 256 -22.97 -7.04 -2.66
N LEU A 257 -24.10 -6.56 -2.16
CA LEU A 257 -24.98 -5.62 -2.84
C LEU A 257 -25.09 -4.36 -1.99
N GLU A 258 -24.56 -3.26 -2.49
CA GLU A 258 -24.68 -1.94 -1.88
C GLU A 258 -25.75 -1.13 -2.61
N ARG A 259 -26.71 -0.59 -1.88
CA ARG A 259 -27.82 0.21 -2.40
C ARG A 259 -27.48 1.69 -2.36
N LEU A 260 -28.23 2.49 -3.11
CA LEU A 260 -28.01 3.94 -3.24
C LEU A 260 -28.21 4.70 -1.91
N ASP A 261 -29.03 4.16 -1.01
CA ASP A 261 -29.27 4.71 0.32
C ASP A 261 -28.13 4.39 1.32
N GLY A 262 -27.12 3.61 0.91
CA GLY A 262 -26.02 3.12 1.75
C GLY A 262 -26.33 1.84 2.54
N SER A 263 -27.54 1.28 2.39
CA SER A 263 -27.87 -0.05 2.91
C SER A 263 -27.16 -1.13 2.11
N SER A 264 -26.79 -2.24 2.73
CA SER A 264 -26.06 -3.32 2.05
C SER A 264 -26.46 -4.71 2.54
N ASP A 265 -26.39 -5.68 1.64
CA ASP A 265 -26.44 -7.10 2.00
C ASP A 265 -25.14 -7.75 1.53
N GLU A 266 -24.56 -8.60 2.38
CA GLU A 266 -23.37 -9.40 2.09
C GLU A 266 -23.66 -10.85 2.46
N THR A 267 -23.23 -11.78 1.61
CA THR A 267 -23.39 -13.22 1.80
C THR A 267 -22.08 -13.92 1.48
N THR A 268 -21.56 -14.69 2.41
CA THR A 268 -20.39 -15.56 2.24
C THR A 268 -20.85 -17.02 2.25
N LEU A 269 -20.60 -17.74 1.16
CA LEU A 269 -20.81 -19.17 1.03
C LEU A 269 -19.46 -19.89 1.19
N HIS A 270 -19.32 -20.67 2.24
CA HIS A 270 -18.12 -21.45 2.51
C HIS A 270 -18.08 -22.73 1.68
N THR A 271 -16.90 -23.32 1.60
CA THR A 271 -16.62 -24.55 0.83
C THR A 271 -17.34 -25.78 1.38
N ASP A 272 -17.65 -25.79 2.67
CA ASP A 272 -18.47 -26.83 3.32
C ASP A 272 -19.98 -26.65 3.08
N GLY A 273 -20.37 -25.62 2.35
CA GLY A 273 -21.75 -25.28 2.01
C GLY A 273 -22.49 -24.47 3.09
N THR A 274 -21.84 -24.13 4.20
CA THR A 274 -22.41 -23.20 5.19
C THR A 274 -22.42 -21.77 4.67
N THR A 275 -23.27 -20.93 5.23
CA THR A 275 -23.47 -19.55 4.74
C THR A 275 -23.50 -18.57 5.89
N GLU A 276 -22.76 -17.48 5.73
CA GLU A 276 -22.84 -16.30 6.58
C GLU A 276 -23.52 -15.17 5.82
N THR A 277 -24.34 -14.39 6.51
CA THR A 277 -24.97 -13.20 5.92
C THR A 277 -24.80 -12.01 6.84
N ALA A 278 -24.38 -10.87 6.28
CA ALA A 278 -24.36 -9.60 6.97
C ALA A 278 -25.28 -8.62 6.26
N GLN A 279 -26.16 -7.97 7.01
CA GLN A 279 -27.08 -6.96 6.49
C GLN A 279 -26.86 -5.64 7.21
N ARG A 280 -26.88 -4.53 6.46
CA ARG A 280 -26.92 -3.17 6.98
C ARG A 280 -28.11 -2.45 6.39
N VAL A 281 -28.98 -1.93 7.25
CA VAL A 281 -30.15 -1.14 6.87
C VAL A 281 -30.01 0.26 7.44
N LEU A 282 -30.15 1.26 6.58
CA LEU A 282 -30.22 2.66 6.97
C LEU A 282 -31.67 3.14 6.91
N TYR A 283 -32.13 3.75 8.00
CA TYR A 283 -33.50 4.23 8.11
C TYR A 283 -33.55 5.75 7.88
N PRO A 284 -34.68 6.28 7.37
CA PRO A 284 -34.83 7.71 7.09
C PRO A 284 -34.70 8.64 8.31
N ASP A 285 -34.86 8.11 9.53
CA ASP A 285 -34.67 8.85 10.78
C ASP A 285 -33.21 8.95 11.21
N GLY A 286 -32.28 8.43 10.40
CA GLY A 286 -30.85 8.37 10.68
C GLY A 286 -30.44 7.19 11.56
N SER A 287 -31.39 6.34 11.98
CA SER A 287 -31.04 5.09 12.64
C SER A 287 -30.45 4.07 11.66
N SER A 288 -29.67 3.13 12.18
CA SER A 288 -29.06 2.07 11.40
C SER A 288 -29.11 0.74 12.13
N MET A 289 -29.42 -0.33 11.40
CA MET A 289 -29.34 -1.70 11.91
C MET A 289 -28.27 -2.46 11.16
N HIS A 290 -27.43 -3.19 11.89
CA HIS A 290 -26.52 -4.19 11.36
C HIS A 290 -26.91 -5.55 11.94
N GLU A 291 -27.05 -6.57 11.12
CA GLU A 291 -27.33 -7.95 11.55
C GLU A 291 -26.33 -8.89 10.87
N VAL A 292 -25.77 -9.82 11.63
CA VAL A 292 -24.91 -10.90 11.13
C VAL A 292 -25.54 -12.23 11.53
N VAL A 293 -25.63 -13.14 10.57
CA VAL A 293 -25.99 -14.54 10.80
C VAL A 293 -24.77 -15.37 10.44
N HIS A 294 -24.22 -16.08 11.42
CA HIS A 294 -23.04 -16.90 11.28
C HIS A 294 -23.34 -18.25 10.63
N ALA A 295 -22.30 -18.96 10.19
CA ALA A 295 -22.39 -20.25 9.52
C ALA A 295 -23.09 -21.33 10.38
N ASP A 296 -22.97 -21.22 11.70
CA ASP A 296 -23.62 -22.09 12.68
C ASP A 296 -25.09 -21.73 12.96
N GLY A 297 -25.59 -20.66 12.33
CA GLY A 297 -26.95 -20.15 12.46
C GLY A 297 -27.16 -19.21 13.64
N THR A 298 -26.13 -18.95 14.46
CA THR A 298 -26.19 -17.92 15.51
C THR A 298 -26.27 -16.52 14.90
N ARG A 299 -26.77 -15.56 15.68
CA ARG A 299 -27.10 -14.22 15.17
C ARG A 299 -26.63 -13.14 16.11
N GLU A 300 -26.11 -12.08 15.53
CA GLU A 300 -25.74 -10.86 16.23
C GLU A 300 -26.39 -9.66 15.55
N SER A 301 -26.77 -8.65 16.33
CA SER A 301 -27.32 -7.43 15.75
C SER A 301 -26.94 -6.19 16.54
N THR A 302 -26.71 -5.10 15.82
CA THR A 302 -26.49 -3.76 16.39
C THR A 302 -27.52 -2.80 15.82
N LEU A 303 -28.30 -2.15 16.67
CA LEU A 303 -29.19 -1.05 16.33
C LEU A 303 -28.62 0.25 16.90
N MET A 304 -28.39 1.24 16.06
CA MET A 304 -27.99 2.59 16.46
C MET A 304 -29.12 3.56 16.16
N VAL A 305 -29.53 4.33 17.16
CA VAL A 305 -30.64 5.29 17.08
C VAL A 305 -30.14 6.67 17.53
N PRO A 306 -29.97 7.64 16.61
CA PRO A 306 -29.72 9.01 16.99
C PRO A 306 -30.97 9.60 17.64
N ARG A 307 -30.79 10.44 18.66
CA ARG A 307 -31.88 11.09 19.38
C ARG A 307 -31.87 12.60 19.15
N PRO A 308 -33.04 13.28 19.25
CA PRO A 308 -33.14 14.72 19.06
C PRO A 308 -32.34 15.56 20.05
N ASP A 309 -31.95 15.00 21.19
CA ASP A 309 -31.13 15.64 22.24
C ASP A 309 -29.63 15.51 21.99
N GLY A 310 -29.22 15.12 20.78
CA GLY A 310 -27.81 14.90 20.42
C GLY A 310 -27.22 13.60 20.97
N SER A 311 -27.97 12.84 21.79
CA SER A 311 -27.52 11.54 22.27
C SER A 311 -27.71 10.44 21.24
N THR A 312 -26.93 9.37 21.37
CA THR A 312 -27.07 8.15 20.57
C THR A 312 -27.39 6.99 21.48
N GLU A 313 -28.35 6.15 21.08
CA GLU A 313 -28.60 4.87 21.71
C GLU A 313 -28.12 3.73 20.80
N THR A 314 -27.33 2.82 21.35
CA THR A 314 -26.86 1.60 20.68
C THR A 314 -27.40 0.40 21.43
N VAL A 315 -27.99 -0.56 20.73
CA VAL A 315 -28.41 -1.85 21.27
C VAL A 315 -27.69 -2.93 20.48
N PHE A 316 -26.83 -3.68 21.16
CA PHE A 316 -26.16 -4.87 20.62
C PHE A 316 -26.79 -6.11 21.22
N ASN A 317 -27.20 -7.06 20.39
CA ASN A 317 -27.63 -8.39 20.79
C ASN A 317 -26.57 -9.38 20.31
N ALA A 318 -25.92 -10.07 21.23
CA ALA A 318 -24.95 -11.11 20.96
C ALA A 318 -25.62 -12.46 20.70
N SER A 319 -24.86 -13.35 20.08
CA SER A 319 -25.27 -14.72 19.75
C SER A 319 -25.58 -15.57 20.99
N ASP A 320 -24.95 -15.28 22.13
CA ASP A 320 -25.14 -15.95 23.42
C ASP A 320 -26.37 -15.46 24.23
N GLY A 321 -27.22 -14.63 23.62
CA GLY A 321 -28.37 -14.02 24.27
C GLY A 321 -28.06 -12.80 25.13
N THR A 322 -26.79 -12.38 25.24
CA THR A 322 -26.41 -11.15 25.92
C THR A 322 -26.89 -9.93 25.14
N THR A 323 -27.56 -9.00 25.80
CA THR A 323 -27.95 -7.69 25.25
C THR A 323 -27.16 -6.59 25.91
N VAL A 324 -26.47 -5.77 25.13
CA VAL A 324 -25.79 -4.55 25.59
C VAL A 324 -26.55 -3.34 25.05
N ARG A 325 -27.10 -2.52 25.95
CA ARG A 325 -27.74 -1.25 25.62
C ARG A 325 -26.88 -0.11 26.14
N MET A 326 -26.44 0.77 25.27
CA MET A 326 -25.61 1.91 25.60
C MET A 326 -26.30 3.19 25.16
N ARG A 327 -26.27 4.22 26.00
CA ARG A 327 -26.62 5.59 25.62
C ARG A 327 -25.40 6.47 25.81
N LEU A 328 -24.97 7.12 24.74
CA LEU A 328 -23.94 8.15 24.75
C LEU A 328 -24.61 9.51 24.63
N ALA A 329 -24.50 10.35 25.65
CA ALA A 329 -25.01 11.71 25.61
C ALA A 329 -24.07 12.65 24.85
N GLU A 330 -24.59 13.82 24.43
CA GLU A 330 -23.81 14.85 23.74
C GLU A 330 -22.62 15.36 24.56
N ASP A 331 -22.75 15.36 25.90
CA ASP A 331 -21.68 15.79 26.81
C ASP A 331 -20.58 14.73 27.01
N GLY A 332 -20.73 13.53 26.42
CA GLY A 332 -19.81 12.41 26.56
C GLY A 332 -20.13 11.47 27.73
N SER A 333 -21.19 11.73 28.50
CA SER A 333 -21.65 10.78 29.54
C SER A 333 -22.23 9.50 28.92
N VAL A 334 -22.07 8.39 29.63
CA VAL A 334 -22.43 7.04 29.14
C VAL A 334 -23.32 6.34 30.16
N ASP A 335 -24.44 5.77 29.71
CA ASP A 335 -25.25 4.82 30.46
C ASP A 335 -25.29 3.49 29.70
N ARG A 336 -24.56 2.49 30.20
CA ARG A 336 -24.42 1.17 29.60
C ARG A 336 -25.08 0.12 30.49
N HIS A 337 -25.91 -0.70 29.89
CA HIS A 337 -26.60 -1.82 30.52
C HIS A 337 -26.25 -3.10 29.77
N ILE A 338 -25.75 -4.11 30.46
CA ILE A 338 -25.55 -5.47 29.95
C ILE A 338 -26.58 -6.36 30.62
N HIS A 339 -27.35 -7.10 29.84
CA HIS A 339 -28.24 -8.15 30.33
C HIS A 339 -27.77 -9.47 29.75
N ARG A 340 -27.56 -10.49 30.58
CA ARG A 340 -27.14 -11.83 30.16
C ARG A 340 -28.31 -12.79 30.20
N GLU A 341 -28.23 -13.87 29.43
CA GLU A 341 -29.28 -14.88 29.36
C GLU A 341 -29.55 -15.56 30.73
N ASP A 342 -28.52 -15.67 31.58
CA ASP A 342 -28.64 -16.21 32.94
C ASP A 342 -29.45 -15.33 33.91
N GLY A 343 -29.94 -14.16 33.44
CA GLY A 343 -30.69 -13.20 34.23
C GLY A 343 -29.82 -12.21 35.00
N SER A 344 -28.50 -12.38 35.00
CA SER A 344 -27.58 -11.38 35.56
C SER A 344 -27.54 -10.12 34.69
N SER A 345 -27.17 -9.00 35.31
CA SER A 345 -26.99 -7.74 34.59
C SER A 345 -25.89 -6.88 35.19
N GLU A 346 -25.37 -5.99 34.36
CA GLU A 346 -24.44 -4.95 34.75
C GLU A 346 -24.97 -3.61 34.26
N ARG A 347 -24.89 -2.57 35.08
CA ARG A 347 -25.16 -1.21 34.68
C ARG A 347 -23.98 -0.32 35.04
N THR A 348 -23.47 0.42 34.07
CA THR A 348 -22.36 1.35 34.23
C THR A 348 -22.83 2.73 33.81
N ILE A 349 -22.77 3.69 34.71
CA ILE A 349 -23.07 5.10 34.45
C ILE A 349 -21.78 5.86 34.64
N LEU A 350 -21.27 6.50 33.59
CA LEU A 350 -20.08 7.35 33.60
C LEU A 350 -20.47 8.79 33.31
N GLY A 351 -19.95 9.73 34.10
CA GLY A 351 -19.96 11.15 33.79
C GLY A 351 -19.03 11.48 32.62
N PRO A 352 -19.09 12.73 32.11
CA PRO A 352 -18.23 13.17 31.00
C PRO A 352 -16.72 13.10 31.33
N GLU A 353 -16.35 13.09 32.60
CA GLU A 353 -15.00 12.93 33.10
C GLU A 353 -14.53 11.47 33.23
N GLY A 354 -15.36 10.49 32.84
CA GLY A 354 -15.05 9.07 32.90
C GLY A 354 -15.13 8.43 34.29
N MET A 355 -15.54 9.19 35.32
CA MET A 355 -15.84 8.66 36.64
C MET A 355 -17.31 8.28 36.75
N GLY A 356 -17.59 7.20 37.48
CA GLY A 356 -18.97 6.75 37.58
C GLY A 356 -19.25 5.65 38.58
N THR A 357 -20.41 5.03 38.40
CA THR A 357 -20.92 3.94 39.22
C THR A 357 -21.15 2.70 38.37
N LYS A 358 -20.72 1.54 38.86
CA LYS A 358 -21.02 0.24 38.27
C LYS A 358 -21.87 -0.59 39.23
N THR A 359 -23.03 -1.03 38.78
CA THR A 359 -23.95 -1.91 39.52
C THR A 359 -23.97 -3.27 38.85
N ILE A 360 -23.67 -4.34 39.59
CA ILE A 360 -23.75 -5.72 39.12
C ILE A 360 -24.92 -6.38 39.85
N THR A 361 -25.82 -7.00 39.11
CA THR A 361 -26.93 -7.80 39.65
C THR A 361 -26.71 -9.26 39.23
N ALA A 362 -26.56 -10.16 40.20
CA ALA A 362 -26.45 -11.59 39.92
C ALA A 362 -27.81 -12.20 39.55
N ALA A 363 -27.79 -13.42 39.01
CA ALA A 363 -28.99 -14.15 38.60
C ALA A 363 -30.02 -14.37 39.73
N ASP A 364 -29.57 -14.41 40.99
CA ASP A 364 -30.43 -14.53 42.17
C ASP A 364 -31.06 -13.20 42.62
N GLY A 365 -30.77 -12.10 41.91
CA GLY A 365 -31.23 -10.75 42.21
C GLY A 365 -30.38 -10.01 43.25
N SER A 366 -29.29 -10.60 43.75
CA SER A 366 -28.36 -9.89 44.63
C SER A 366 -27.58 -8.81 43.86
N THR A 367 -27.38 -7.65 44.50
CA THR A 367 -26.76 -6.48 43.86
C THR A 367 -25.48 -6.06 44.56
N MET A 368 -24.45 -5.76 43.78
CA MET A 368 -23.22 -5.11 44.21
C MET A 368 -23.10 -3.75 43.51
N VAL A 369 -22.79 -2.69 44.26
CA VAL A 369 -22.52 -1.36 43.71
C VAL A 369 -21.07 -1.00 43.97
N LEU A 370 -20.39 -0.55 42.91
CA LEU A 370 -19.02 -0.05 42.94
C LEU A 370 -19.05 1.44 42.60
N ASP A 371 -18.87 2.27 43.63
CA ASP A 371 -18.81 3.73 43.51
C ASP A 371 -17.36 4.18 43.22
N GLN A 372 -17.21 5.29 42.49
CA GLN A 372 -15.92 5.85 42.05
C GLN A 372 -15.13 4.88 41.17
N TRP A 373 -15.82 4.25 40.24
CA TRP A 373 -15.21 3.42 39.22
C TRP A 373 -14.69 4.30 38.08
N ILE A 374 -13.43 4.11 37.71
CA ILE A 374 -12.84 4.61 36.47
C ILE A 374 -12.77 3.42 35.55
N ASP A 375 -13.37 3.50 34.36
CA ASP A 375 -13.16 2.49 33.33
C ASP A 375 -11.78 2.74 32.69
N PRO A 376 -10.76 1.88 32.89
CA PRO A 376 -9.50 2.04 32.18
C PRO A 376 -9.63 1.70 30.69
N VAL A 377 -10.76 1.10 30.27
CA VAL A 377 -11.00 0.62 28.90
C VAL A 377 -12.39 1.07 28.44
N LEU A 378 -12.71 2.35 28.60
CA LEU A 378 -13.66 3.00 27.69
C LEU A 378 -12.87 3.71 26.58
N THR A 379 -12.02 2.97 25.88
CA THR A 379 -11.78 3.32 24.48
C THR A 379 -13.16 3.15 23.85
N VAL A 380 -13.80 4.24 23.43
CA VAL A 380 -14.90 4.14 22.48
C VAL A 380 -14.35 3.27 21.37
N ASP A 381 -14.83 2.04 21.29
CA ASP A 381 -14.38 1.12 20.27
C ASP A 381 -14.89 1.67 18.95
N ARG A 382 -14.04 2.46 18.30
CA ARG A 382 -14.30 3.02 16.99
C ARG A 382 -14.36 1.92 15.93
N SER A 383 -14.03 0.66 16.25
CA SER A 383 -14.29 -0.49 15.37
C SER A 383 -15.77 -0.87 15.26
N LEU A 384 -16.64 -0.35 16.14
CA LEU A 384 -18.11 -0.48 16.01
C LEU A 384 -18.75 0.69 15.24
N VAL A 385 -17.94 1.63 14.75
CA VAL A 385 -18.34 2.61 13.73
C VAL A 385 -17.92 2.00 12.39
N PRO A 386 -18.83 1.80 11.41
CA PRO A 386 -18.42 1.42 10.07
C PRO A 386 -17.39 2.43 9.56
N ASP A 387 -16.27 1.96 8.99
CA ASP A 387 -15.07 2.72 8.65
C ASP A 387 -15.27 3.98 7.77
N ASP A 388 -16.48 4.26 7.28
CA ASP A 388 -16.74 5.27 6.22
C ASP A 388 -17.43 6.57 6.66
N LEU A 389 -17.50 6.92 7.94
CA LEU A 389 -18.07 8.21 8.38
C LEU A 389 -17.09 9.39 8.44
N THR A 390 -16.01 9.37 7.66
CA THR A 390 -15.18 10.56 7.38
C THR A 390 -15.41 11.10 5.96
N THR A 391 -16.62 11.60 5.68
CA THR A 391 -16.85 12.45 4.51
C THR A 391 -17.27 13.85 4.94
N THR A 392 -16.29 14.73 5.15
CA THR A 392 -16.44 16.16 4.89
C THR A 392 -15.36 16.55 3.90
N GLY A 393 -15.78 16.90 2.69
CA GLY A 393 -14.90 17.05 1.54
C GLY A 393 -13.98 18.27 1.58
N ALA A 394 -12.80 18.08 1.01
CA ALA A 394 -12.11 19.07 0.19
C ALA A 394 -11.24 18.33 -0.84
N VAL A 395 -11.21 18.93 -2.03
CA VAL A 395 -10.64 18.51 -3.32
C VAL A 395 -9.10 18.40 -3.27
N ASP A 396 -8.51 17.34 -3.85
CA ASP A 396 -7.52 17.42 -4.95
C ASP A 396 -6.95 16.04 -5.36
N ASP A 397 -6.60 15.96 -6.64
CA ASP A 397 -6.17 14.80 -7.44
C ASP A 397 -4.86 14.13 -6.98
N ALA A 398 -4.82 12.78 -6.91
CA ALA A 398 -3.74 11.91 -7.41
C ALA A 398 -4.00 10.40 -7.13
N PRO A 399 -3.57 9.47 -8.02
CA PRO A 399 -3.81 8.03 -7.89
C PRO A 399 -2.80 7.33 -6.97
N PHE A 400 -3.30 6.31 -6.25
CA PHE A 400 -2.53 5.43 -5.37
C PHE A 400 -1.57 4.54 -6.17
N ALA A 401 -0.31 4.53 -5.75
CA ALA A 401 0.65 3.47 -6.04
C ALA A 401 0.72 2.57 -4.80
N ASP A 402 0.47 1.28 -4.99
CA ASP A 402 0.66 0.25 -3.99
C ASP A 402 2.14 -0.14 -3.93
N ASP A 403 2.80 0.15 -2.80
CA ASP A 403 4.07 -0.48 -2.42
C ASP A 403 3.79 -1.51 -1.30
N PRO A 404 4.19 -2.78 -1.44
CA PRO A 404 3.97 -3.80 -0.42
C PRO A 404 4.99 -3.66 0.72
N LEU A 405 4.48 -3.51 1.95
CA LEU A 405 5.26 -3.64 3.18
C LEU A 405 5.69 -5.11 3.38
N VAL A 406 7.00 -5.35 3.24
CA VAL A 406 7.65 -6.61 3.61
C VAL A 406 7.65 -6.76 5.14
N LEU A 407 6.95 -7.79 5.63
CA LEU A 407 7.02 -8.28 7.00
C LEU A 407 8.33 -9.04 7.20
N CYS A 408 9.27 -8.46 7.95
CA CYS A 408 10.44 -9.19 8.46
C CYS A 408 10.09 -9.89 9.79
N ASP A 409 10.31 -11.20 9.78
CA ASP A 409 10.24 -12.17 10.87
C ASP A 409 11.21 -11.80 12.04
N PRO A 410 10.79 -11.75 13.33
CA PRO A 410 11.70 -11.51 14.44
C PRO A 410 12.18 -12.84 15.03
N GLY A 411 13.06 -13.53 14.31
CA GLY A 411 13.79 -14.70 14.79
C GLY A 411 15.29 -14.41 14.86
N ASP A 412 15.87 -14.61 16.03
CA ASP A 412 17.32 -14.67 16.31
C ASP A 412 18.09 -13.35 16.49
N LEU A 413 18.04 -12.82 17.72
CA LEU A 413 19.19 -12.12 18.31
C LEU A 413 19.48 -12.64 19.74
N PRO A 414 20.77 -12.72 20.14
CA PRO A 414 21.20 -13.43 21.34
C PRO A 414 21.00 -12.62 22.63
N ILE A 415 20.61 -13.32 23.69
CA ILE A 415 20.49 -12.82 25.06
C ILE A 415 21.90 -12.56 25.64
N PRO A 416 22.21 -11.36 26.15
CA PRO A 416 23.37 -11.17 27.02
C PRO A 416 23.01 -11.44 28.48
N ASP A 417 23.65 -12.48 29.04
CA ASP A 417 23.76 -12.74 30.48
C ASP A 417 24.58 -11.62 31.15
N ASP A 418 23.94 -10.63 31.77
CA ASP A 418 24.35 -10.05 33.06
C ASP A 418 23.44 -8.88 33.44
N LEU A 419 22.46 -9.07 34.34
CA LEU A 419 21.93 -7.96 35.17
C LEU A 419 21.50 -8.49 36.54
N THR A 420 22.30 -8.12 37.53
CA THR A 420 22.03 -8.28 38.97
C THR A 420 20.88 -7.35 39.42
N PRO A 421 19.97 -7.81 40.31
CA PRO A 421 18.90 -6.94 40.81
C PRO A 421 19.40 -6.01 41.92
N VAL A 422 19.22 -4.70 41.71
CA VAL A 422 19.37 -3.66 42.73
C VAL A 422 18.17 -3.75 43.68
N VAL A 423 18.46 -4.10 44.93
CA VAL A 423 17.53 -4.02 46.07
C VAL A 423 17.33 -2.54 46.42
N LEU A 424 16.09 -2.05 46.30
CA LEU A 424 15.66 -0.80 46.93
C LEU A 424 14.87 -1.13 48.19
N ASP A 425 15.58 -1.06 49.32
CA ASP A 425 15.01 -0.94 50.66
C ASP A 425 14.19 0.34 50.78
N ARG A 426 12.98 0.26 51.34
CA ARG A 426 12.46 1.24 52.31
C ARG A 426 11.23 0.72 53.09
N PRO A 427 11.02 1.21 54.33
CA PRO A 427 10.57 0.39 55.45
C PRO A 427 9.06 0.41 55.70
N LEU A 428 8.63 -0.67 56.34
CA LEU A 428 7.37 -0.80 57.08
C LEU A 428 7.34 0.16 58.28
N THR A 429 6.24 0.89 58.44
CA THR A 429 5.79 1.39 59.76
C THR A 429 4.51 0.66 60.15
N SER A 430 4.65 -0.13 61.20
CA SER A 430 3.60 -0.80 61.94
C SER A 430 2.92 0.14 62.93
N ASP A 431 1.59 0.09 62.99
CA ASP A 431 0.73 0.23 64.18
C ASP A 431 -0.62 -0.34 63.69
N GLY A 432 -1.22 -1.43 64.18
CA GLY A 432 -1.21 -2.04 65.50
C GLY A 432 -2.64 -1.98 66.04
N ILE A 433 -3.43 -3.06 65.90
CA ILE A 433 -4.49 -3.49 66.84
C ILE A 433 -4.64 -5.02 66.70
N ASN A 434 -4.67 -5.65 67.88
CA ASN A 434 -4.62 -7.09 68.15
C ASN A 434 -6.02 -7.66 68.45
N ALA A 435 -6.04 -9.01 68.50
CA ALA A 435 -7.01 -9.94 69.10
C ALA A 435 -8.14 -10.43 68.16
N GLY A 436 -8.39 -11.73 67.98
CA GLY A 436 -7.86 -12.96 68.57
C GLY A 436 -8.58 -14.17 67.92
N PRO A 437 -8.14 -15.42 68.15
CA PRO A 437 -8.51 -16.56 67.32
C PRO A 437 -9.76 -17.30 67.82
N VAL A 438 -10.56 -17.84 66.89
CA VAL A 438 -11.55 -18.87 67.17
C VAL A 438 -11.12 -20.16 66.46
N VAL A 439 -10.96 -21.20 67.27
CA VAL A 439 -10.70 -22.60 66.94
C VAL A 439 -12.03 -23.31 66.68
N SER A 440 -11.96 -24.50 66.07
CA SER A 440 -12.98 -25.59 65.98
C SER A 440 -13.89 -25.52 64.75
N ASP A 441 -14.14 -26.58 63.95
CA ASP A 441 -13.95 -28.01 64.13
C ASP A 441 -13.83 -28.75 62.79
N ALA A 442 -13.20 -29.93 62.87
CA ALA A 442 -13.13 -30.94 61.84
C ALA A 442 -14.48 -31.67 61.62
N TRP A 443 -14.74 -32.10 60.39
CA TRP A 443 -15.61 -33.25 60.15
C TRP A 443 -15.10 -34.12 59.00
N GLU A 444 -14.86 -35.38 59.33
CA GLU A 444 -14.34 -36.44 58.48
C GLU A 444 -15.49 -37.30 57.92
N GLY A 445 -15.48 -37.49 56.58
CA GLY A 445 -15.76 -38.77 55.91
C GLY A 445 -17.19 -39.08 55.41
N PRO A 446 -17.39 -40.19 54.66
CA PRO A 446 -16.47 -40.70 53.61
C PRO A 446 -17.18 -41.39 52.39
N PHE A 447 -16.38 -41.75 51.36
CA PHE A 447 -16.54 -42.83 50.33
C PHE A 447 -17.82 -42.78 49.43
N ASP A 448 -17.87 -43.18 48.14
CA ASP A 448 -17.05 -44.05 47.30
C ASP A 448 -17.51 -43.91 45.81
N GLU A 449 -16.78 -44.56 44.89
CA GLU A 449 -17.15 -44.98 43.52
C GLU A 449 -16.91 -44.04 42.30
N ALA A 450 -15.84 -44.37 41.59
CA ALA A 450 -15.72 -44.35 40.12
C ALA A 450 -15.26 -45.77 39.67
N PRO A 451 -15.04 -46.14 38.38
CA PRO A 451 -15.26 -45.43 37.10
C PRO A 451 -15.82 -46.34 35.94
N ALA A 452 -15.79 -45.79 34.70
CA ALA A 452 -15.54 -46.44 33.37
C ALA A 452 -16.74 -46.51 32.38
N PRO A 453 -16.50 -46.68 31.05
CA PRO A 453 -15.43 -46.15 30.18
C PRO A 453 -15.91 -45.59 28.81
N HIS A 454 -14.97 -44.98 28.08
CA HIS A 454 -14.99 -44.60 26.65
C HIS A 454 -15.26 -45.78 25.68
N PRO A 455 -15.72 -45.47 24.45
CA PRO A 455 -15.26 -46.15 23.22
C PRO A 455 -14.56 -45.15 22.27
N GLU A 456 -13.28 -45.35 21.98
CA GLU A 456 -12.74 -46.10 20.82
C GLU A 456 -12.84 -45.34 19.49
N ALA A 457 -11.71 -44.72 19.12
CA ALA A 457 -11.40 -44.25 17.79
C ALA A 457 -11.04 -45.44 16.88
N THR A 458 -11.61 -45.47 15.68
CA THR A 458 -11.24 -46.40 14.61
C THR A 458 -10.48 -45.65 13.52
N ASN A 459 -9.19 -45.99 13.40
CA ASN A 459 -8.37 -45.73 12.22
C ASN A 459 -8.90 -46.56 11.05
N VAL A 460 -9.16 -45.91 9.91
CA VAL A 460 -9.28 -46.57 8.61
C VAL A 460 -8.28 -45.88 7.69
N GLU A 461 -7.26 -46.63 7.28
CA GLU A 461 -6.30 -46.26 6.23
C GLU A 461 -6.99 -46.25 4.85
N PRO A 462 -6.60 -45.37 3.91
CA PRO A 462 -7.13 -45.37 2.56
C PRO A 462 -6.37 -46.35 1.65
N ASP A 463 -7.10 -47.28 1.03
CA ASP A 463 -6.61 -48.09 -0.08
C ASP A 463 -6.57 -47.23 -1.36
N PHE A 464 -5.36 -46.91 -1.83
CA PHE A 464 -5.11 -46.39 -3.17
C PHE A 464 -5.21 -47.55 -4.17
N SER A 465 -6.20 -47.50 -5.07
CA SER A 465 -6.12 -48.21 -6.35
C SER A 465 -6.26 -47.20 -7.49
N VAL A 466 -5.19 -47.13 -8.27
CA VAL A 466 -5.06 -46.40 -9.53
C VAL A 466 -5.76 -47.24 -10.60
N ASP A 467 -6.75 -46.66 -11.29
CA ASP A 467 -7.17 -47.12 -12.61
C ASP A 467 -7.20 -45.95 -13.58
N VAL A 468 -6.23 -45.99 -14.50
CA VAL A 468 -6.15 -45.19 -15.71
C VAL A 468 -6.92 -45.94 -16.79
N LEU A 469 -7.95 -45.32 -17.40
CA LEU A 469 -8.15 -45.25 -18.86
C LEU A 469 -9.54 -44.69 -19.24
N LYS A 470 -9.48 -43.73 -20.18
CA LYS A 470 -10.37 -43.51 -21.34
C LYS A 470 -11.75 -42.85 -21.16
N MET A 471 -11.80 -41.61 -21.66
CA MET A 471 -12.65 -41.16 -22.78
C MET A 471 -14.01 -41.84 -22.95
N CYS A 472 -15.07 -41.07 -22.72
CA CYS A 472 -16.23 -41.01 -23.61
C CYS A 472 -16.71 -39.55 -23.66
N GLU A 473 -16.56 -38.95 -24.84
CA GLU A 473 -17.34 -37.81 -25.31
C GLU A 473 -18.83 -38.19 -25.31
N GLU A 474 -19.72 -37.28 -24.90
CA GLU A 474 -21.05 -37.12 -25.51
C GLU A 474 -21.56 -35.67 -25.33
N PRO A 475 -22.42 -35.19 -26.25
CA PRO A 475 -22.53 -33.77 -26.61
C PRO A 475 -23.65 -33.07 -25.85
N ILE A 476 -23.45 -31.78 -25.55
CA ILE A 476 -24.55 -30.92 -25.12
C ILE A 476 -25.24 -30.37 -26.37
N GLU A 477 -26.50 -30.75 -26.53
CA GLU A 477 -27.43 -30.27 -27.53
C GLU A 477 -27.59 -28.75 -27.42
N THR A 478 -27.38 -28.08 -28.56
CA THR A 478 -27.78 -26.69 -28.78
C THR A 478 -29.26 -26.68 -29.13
N ASN A 479 -30.06 -25.97 -28.34
CA ASN A 479 -31.42 -25.58 -28.72
C ASN A 479 -31.56 -24.05 -28.67
N GLU A 480 -31.68 -23.51 -29.88
CA GLU A 480 -32.57 -22.43 -30.29
C GLU A 480 -32.56 -21.11 -29.50
N MET A 481 -31.71 -20.18 -29.95
CA MET A 481 -32.09 -18.76 -30.06
C MET A 481 -31.58 -18.20 -31.40
N SER A 482 -32.38 -18.41 -32.43
CA SER A 482 -32.36 -17.67 -33.69
C SER A 482 -33.20 -16.40 -33.55
N ASP A 483 -32.58 -15.22 -33.66
CA ASP A 483 -33.09 -14.07 -34.44
C ASP A 483 -32.36 -12.78 -34.04
N LEU A 484 -31.12 -12.61 -34.53
CA LEU A 484 -30.58 -11.30 -34.89
C LEU A 484 -29.58 -11.51 -36.03
N GLY A 485 -29.99 -11.15 -37.25
CA GLY A 485 -29.17 -11.26 -38.45
C GLY A 485 -27.97 -10.30 -38.39
N TYR A 486 -26.78 -10.88 -38.25
CA TYR A 486 -25.52 -10.26 -38.65
C TYR A 486 -24.79 -11.27 -39.53
N GLU A 487 -24.77 -11.02 -40.83
CA GLU A 487 -23.91 -11.75 -41.77
C GLU A 487 -22.46 -11.35 -41.49
N GLN A 488 -21.63 -12.29 -41.06
CA GLN A 488 -20.19 -12.08 -40.97
C GLN A 488 -19.56 -12.22 -42.36
N PRO A 489 -18.63 -11.34 -42.77
CA PRO A 489 -17.93 -11.48 -44.03
C PRO A 489 -17.03 -12.71 -44.01
N VAL A 490 -17.15 -13.56 -45.04
CA VAL A 490 -16.26 -14.68 -45.28
C VAL A 490 -15.04 -14.15 -46.05
N TYR A 491 -13.85 -14.33 -45.46
CA TYR A 491 -12.57 -14.06 -46.13
C TYR A 491 -11.98 -15.37 -46.62
N GLU A 492 -11.41 -15.35 -47.83
CA GLU A 492 -10.72 -16.50 -48.39
C GLU A 492 -9.25 -16.12 -48.60
N THR A 493 -8.35 -16.76 -47.85
CA THR A 493 -6.91 -16.53 -47.95
C THR A 493 -6.36 -17.28 -49.16
N THR A 494 -5.84 -16.56 -50.15
CA THR A 494 -5.13 -17.15 -51.29
C THR A 494 -3.65 -16.78 -51.23
N CYS A 495 -2.79 -17.80 -51.23
CA CYS A 495 -1.34 -17.63 -51.25
C CYS A 495 -0.81 -18.02 -52.64
N GLN A 496 0.15 -17.25 -53.18
CA GLN A 496 0.89 -17.62 -54.38
C GLN A 496 2.27 -18.16 -54.01
N ASP A 497 2.61 -19.35 -54.53
CA ASP A 497 3.93 -19.93 -54.33
C ASP A 497 4.96 -19.23 -55.21
N GLY A 498 6.02 -18.70 -54.58
CA GLY A 498 7.21 -18.21 -55.27
C GLY A 498 8.01 -19.36 -55.91
N PRO A 499 8.88 -19.06 -56.89
CA PRO A 499 9.58 -20.07 -57.69
C PRO A 499 10.54 -20.99 -56.90
N ASP A 500 10.81 -20.69 -55.62
CA ASP A 500 11.68 -21.47 -54.74
C ASP A 500 10.96 -22.10 -53.53
N GLY A 501 9.62 -22.11 -53.52
CA GLY A 501 8.83 -22.79 -52.48
C GLY A 501 8.82 -22.10 -51.10
N ALA A 502 9.23 -20.83 -51.03
CA ALA A 502 8.98 -19.96 -49.88
C ALA A 502 7.71 -19.15 -50.13
N ALA A 503 6.79 -19.13 -49.16
CA ALA A 503 5.57 -18.33 -49.19
C ALA A 503 5.93 -16.84 -49.16
N VAL A 504 5.53 -16.10 -50.19
CA VAL A 504 5.71 -14.65 -50.28
C VAL A 504 4.33 -14.05 -50.51
N ASP A 505 3.80 -13.38 -49.48
CA ASP A 505 2.49 -12.73 -49.40
C ASP A 505 1.24 -13.61 -49.51
N CYS A 506 0.52 -13.72 -48.39
CA CYS A 506 -0.88 -14.12 -48.35
C CYS A 506 -1.72 -12.86 -48.07
N LEU A 507 -2.66 -12.54 -48.96
CA LEU A 507 -3.59 -11.43 -48.80
C LEU A 507 -4.99 -11.96 -48.58
N ASP A 508 -5.64 -11.52 -47.50
CA ASP A 508 -7.06 -11.77 -47.27
C ASP A 508 -7.89 -10.81 -48.12
N GLN A 509 -8.67 -11.36 -49.05
CA GLN A 509 -9.62 -10.61 -49.87
C GLN A 509 -11.04 -10.96 -49.42
N PRO A 510 -11.94 -9.97 -49.24
CA PRO A 510 -13.34 -10.25 -48.98
C PRO A 510 -13.99 -10.89 -50.22
N VAL A 511 -14.67 -12.02 -50.04
CA VAL A 511 -15.40 -12.68 -51.11
C VAL A 511 -16.66 -11.85 -51.41
N VAL A 512 -16.70 -11.16 -52.56
CA VAL A 512 -17.91 -10.46 -53.01
C VAL A 512 -18.89 -11.49 -53.56
N GLY A 513 -19.88 -11.85 -52.73
CA GLY A 513 -21.08 -12.62 -53.11
C GLY A 513 -22.30 -11.72 -53.19
#